data_AF-A0A2N1D7T3-F1
#
_entry.id   AF-A0A2N1D7T3-F1
#
_cell.length_a   1.000
_cell.length_b   1.000
_cell.length_c   1.000
_cell.angle_alpha   90.00
_cell.angle_beta   90.00
_cell.angle_gamma   90.00
#
_symmetry.space_group_name_H-M   'P 1'
#
loop_
_entity.id
_entity.type
_entity.pdbx_description
1 polymer ?
#
loop_
_entity_poly.entity_id
_entity_poly.type
_entity_poly.pdbx_seq_one_letter_code
_entity_poly.pdbx_strand_id
1 'polypeptide(L)'
;MNKSITRIAKMDDWFFEVKMVRAIKSKNYGDPYSAIAQLTASGEQMHIDSHLSVKDEELSKNDFMTIYKFCQTMGMKGISYDRIKNGFRTSKHIDISENQQPNIRLVK
;
A
#
# COMPACT_ATOMS: atom_id res chain seq x y z
N MET A 1 6.26 14.00 -11.85
CA MET A 1 5.58 12.82 -12.41
C MET A 1 5.75 11.67 -11.44
N ASN A 2 4.67 11.17 -10.83
CA ASN A 2 4.77 9.95 -10.02
C ASN A 2 4.90 8.76 -10.97
N LYS A 3 6.00 8.01 -10.85
CA LYS A 3 6.25 6.80 -11.62
C LYS A 3 5.22 5.75 -11.18
N SER A 4 4.35 5.32 -12.10
CA SER A 4 3.37 4.26 -11.81
C SER A 4 4.08 2.91 -11.70
N ILE A 5 3.69 2.11 -10.70
CA ILE A 5 4.22 0.75 -10.49
C ILE A 5 3.23 -0.24 -11.13
N THR A 6 3.64 -0.88 -12.22
CA THR A 6 2.83 -1.93 -12.87
C THR A 6 3.00 -3.26 -12.14
N ARG A 7 1.89 -3.93 -11.83
CA ARG A 7 1.84 -5.28 -11.22
C ARG A 7 1.49 -6.40 -12.19
N ILE A 8 1.02 -6.04 -13.38
CA ILE A 8 0.51 -6.99 -14.36
C ILE A 8 1.55 -7.15 -15.47
N ALA A 9 1.93 -8.39 -15.75
CA ALA A 9 2.78 -8.74 -16.88
C ALA A 9 2.04 -9.73 -17.79
N LYS A 10 2.14 -9.57 -19.11
CA LYS A 10 1.61 -10.52 -20.09
C LYS A 10 2.76 -11.33 -20.68
N MET A 11 2.62 -12.65 -20.75
CA MET A 11 3.51 -13.55 -21.50
C MET A 11 2.64 -14.55 -22.24
N ASP A 12 2.77 -14.60 -23.56
CA ASP A 12 1.88 -15.37 -24.45
C ASP A 12 0.40 -15.10 -24.13
N ASP A 13 -0.36 -16.15 -23.80
CA ASP A 13 -1.78 -16.07 -23.45
C ASP A 13 -2.03 -15.86 -21.94
N TRP A 14 -0.98 -15.73 -21.14
CA TRP A 14 -1.07 -15.61 -19.68
C TRP A 14 -0.91 -14.16 -19.20
N PHE A 15 -1.70 -13.81 -18.19
CA PHE A 15 -1.53 -12.60 -17.39
C PHE A 15 -1.06 -12.99 -16.00
N PHE A 16 0.07 -12.44 -15.58
CA PHE A 16 0.64 -12.60 -14.26
C PHE A 16 0.38 -11.35 -13.45
N GLU A 17 -0.05 -11.52 -12.20
CA GLU A 17 -0.27 -10.43 -11.26
C GLU A 17 0.63 -10.59 -10.04
N VAL A 18 1.43 -9.56 -9.76
CA VAL A 18 2.21 -9.49 -8.52
C VAL A 18 1.28 -9.12 -7.37
N LYS A 19 1.04 -10.08 -6.49
CA LYS A 19 0.01 -10.00 -5.45
C LYS A 19 0.51 -9.50 -4.09
N MET A 20 1.75 -9.80 -3.69
CA MET A 20 2.23 -9.50 -2.34
C MET A 20 3.36 -8.47 -2.33
N VAL A 21 3.36 -7.62 -1.32
CA VAL A 21 4.40 -6.62 -1.04
C VAL A 21 4.88 -6.78 0.41
N ARG A 22 6.19 -6.83 0.59
CA ARG A 22 6.85 -6.71 1.89
C ARG A 22 7.35 -5.27 2.05
N ALA A 23 6.69 -4.48 2.89
CA ALA A 23 7.12 -3.13 3.22
C ALA A 23 8.08 -3.17 4.42
N ILE A 24 9.27 -2.56 4.28
CA ILE A 24 10.31 -2.56 5.30
C ILE A 24 10.67 -1.12 5.63
N LYS A 25 10.51 -0.72 6.90
CA LYS A 25 10.91 0.59 7.41
C LYS A 25 12.33 0.49 7.96
N SER A 26 13.29 1.04 7.23
CA SER A 26 14.70 1.09 7.62
C SER A 26 15.38 2.31 6.99
N LYS A 27 16.58 2.65 7.45
CA LYS A 27 17.38 3.75 6.87
C LYS A 27 17.85 3.39 5.46
N ASN A 28 18.39 2.19 5.29
CA ASN A 28 18.77 1.64 3.99
C ASN A 28 18.20 0.23 3.84
N TYR A 29 18.09 -0.24 2.59
CA TYR A 29 17.69 -1.63 2.34
C TYR A 29 18.79 -2.59 2.81
N GLY A 30 18.43 -3.59 3.61
CA GLY A 30 19.36 -4.55 4.21
C GLY A 30 19.79 -4.22 5.64
N ASP A 31 19.63 -2.97 6.09
CA ASP A 31 19.87 -2.60 7.49
C ASP A 31 18.80 -3.22 8.42
N PRO A 32 19.10 -3.36 9.72
CA PRO A 32 18.09 -3.69 10.72
C PRO A 32 16.87 -2.76 10.61
N TYR A 33 15.69 -3.36 10.45
CA TYR A 33 14.46 -2.60 10.26
C TYR A 33 13.82 -2.25 11.61
N SER A 34 13.09 -1.14 11.66
CA SER A 34 12.27 -0.77 12.82
C SER A 34 10.86 -1.35 12.75
N ALA A 35 10.34 -1.56 11.54
CA ALA A 35 9.03 -2.13 11.30
C ALA A 35 8.94 -2.85 9.94
N ILE A 36 8.02 -3.79 9.84
CA ILE A 36 7.67 -4.52 8.63
C ILE A 36 6.15 -4.62 8.51
N ALA A 37 5.63 -4.53 7.28
CA ALA A 37 4.24 -4.83 6.98
C ALA A 37 4.13 -5.76 5.77
N GLN A 38 3.17 -6.69 5.83
CA GLN A 38 2.77 -7.53 4.70
C GLN A 38 1.51 -6.95 4.10
N LEU A 39 1.55 -6.73 2.78
CA LEU A 39 0.44 -6.18 2.04
C LEU A 39 0.08 -7.14 0.89
N THR A 40 -1.20 -7.46 0.76
CA THR A 40 -1.73 -8.32 -0.30
C THR A 40 -2.71 -7.54 -1.17
N ALA A 41 -2.40 -7.43 -2.46
CA ALA A 41 -3.30 -6.92 -3.48
C ALA A 41 -4.37 -7.95 -3.82
N SER A 42 -5.62 -7.52 -3.95
CA SER A 42 -6.71 -8.32 -4.49
C SER A 42 -7.50 -7.45 -5.47
N GLY A 43 -7.20 -7.57 -6.76
CA GLY A 43 -7.70 -6.64 -7.78
C GLY A 43 -7.25 -5.21 -7.46
N GLU A 44 -8.22 -4.31 -7.28
CA GLU A 44 -7.97 -2.88 -6.98
C GLU A 44 -7.93 -2.58 -5.47
N GLN A 45 -7.94 -3.60 -4.60
CA GLN A 45 -7.95 -3.44 -3.14
C GLN A 45 -6.63 -3.87 -2.49
N MET A 46 -6.12 -2.99 -1.64
CA MET A 46 -5.06 -3.16 -0.65
C MET A 46 -5.50 -3.96 0.60
N HIS A 47 -4.94 -5.10 0.95
CA HIS A 47 -5.07 -5.67 2.30
C HIS A 47 -3.76 -5.49 3.08
N ILE A 48 -3.80 -4.93 4.29
CA ILE A 48 -2.68 -4.93 5.24
C ILE A 48 -2.88 -6.13 6.17
N ASP A 49 -2.15 -7.21 5.92
CA ASP A 49 -2.35 -8.50 6.59
C ASP A 49 -1.72 -8.51 7.99
N SER A 50 -0.51 -7.97 8.09
CA SER A 50 0.22 -7.90 9.35
C SER A 50 1.12 -6.68 9.40
N HIS A 51 1.32 -6.18 10.61
CA HIS A 51 2.35 -5.21 10.95
C HIS A 51 3.09 -5.70 12.19
N LEU A 52 4.42 -5.67 12.12
CA LEU A 52 5.28 -5.99 13.26
C LEU A 52 6.32 -4.87 13.41
N SER A 53 6.39 -4.28 14.59
CA SER A 53 7.43 -3.34 14.98
C SER A 53 8.36 -4.00 15.99
N VAL A 54 9.64 -3.61 15.98
CA VAL A 54 10.67 -4.22 16.85
C VAL A 54 10.54 -3.78 18.32
N LYS A 55 9.79 -2.70 18.61
CA LYS A 55 9.66 -2.09 19.94
C LYS A 55 8.22 -1.97 20.44
N ASP A 56 7.30 -2.81 19.95
CA ASP A 56 5.86 -2.71 20.22
C ASP A 56 5.25 -1.33 19.86
N GLU A 57 5.92 -0.57 18.99
CA GLU A 57 5.41 0.69 18.46
C GLU A 57 4.24 0.40 17.51
N GLU A 58 3.06 0.97 17.77
CA GLU A 58 1.95 0.94 16.80
C GLU A 58 2.36 1.66 15.50
N LEU A 59 1.77 1.26 14.36
CA LEU A 59 1.89 2.02 13.12
C LEU A 59 1.50 3.48 13.38
N SER A 60 2.48 4.39 13.24
CA SER A 60 2.19 5.81 13.38
C SER A 60 1.31 6.28 12.23
N LYS A 61 0.65 7.43 12.40
CA LYS A 61 -0.09 8.09 11.32
C LYS A 61 0.79 8.31 10.08
N ASN A 62 2.07 8.65 10.28
CA ASN A 62 3.01 8.89 9.18
C ASN A 62 3.36 7.60 8.42
N ASP A 63 3.47 6.48 9.14
CA ASP A 63 3.71 5.17 8.52
C ASP A 63 2.51 4.74 7.68
N PHE A 64 1.30 4.88 8.23
CA PHE A 64 0.08 4.61 7.49
C PHE A 64 -0.04 5.50 6.24
N MET A 65 0.24 6.80 6.36
CA MET A 65 0.22 7.71 5.20
C MET A 65 1.26 7.34 4.14
N THR A 66 2.38 6.73 4.52
CA THR A 66 3.38 6.22 3.58
C THR A 66 2.83 5.01 2.81
N ILE A 67 2.20 4.07 3.52
CA ILE A 67 1.51 2.92 2.90
C ILE A 67 0.38 3.41 1.98
N TYR A 68 -0.40 4.39 2.41
CA TYR A 68 -1.47 4.98 1.60
C TYR A 68 -0.93 5.54 0.27
N LYS A 69 0.13 6.35 0.32
CA LYS A 69 0.77 6.91 -0.88
C LYS A 69 1.35 5.84 -1.80
N PHE A 70 1.91 4.77 -1.22
CA PHE A 70 2.36 3.61 -1.97
C PHE A 70 1.20 2.95 -2.72
N CYS A 71 0.11 2.61 -2.02
CA CYS A 71 -1.09 2.02 -2.64
C CYS A 71 -1.69 2.94 -3.72
N GLN A 72 -1.72 4.25 -3.48
CA GLN A 72 -2.16 5.23 -4.47
C GLN A 72 -1.27 5.22 -5.73
N THR A 73 0.06 5.13 -5.56
CA THR A 73 1.02 5.08 -6.68
C THR A 73 0.89 3.78 -7.48
N MET A 74 0.44 2.69 -6.84
CA MET A 74 0.11 1.44 -7.50
C MET A 74 -1.26 1.45 -8.21
N GLY A 75 -2.03 2.54 -8.10
CA GLY A 75 -3.37 2.64 -8.68
C GLY A 75 -4.43 1.81 -7.94
N MET A 76 -4.24 1.58 -6.63
CA MET A 76 -5.30 0.97 -5.82
C MET A 76 -6.43 1.94 -5.53
N LYS A 77 -7.66 1.41 -5.40
CA LYS A 77 -8.87 2.17 -5.07
C LYS A 77 -9.24 2.10 -3.60
N GLY A 78 -8.72 1.12 -2.86
CA GLY A 78 -8.98 1.03 -1.43
C GLY A 78 -7.89 0.29 -0.66
N ILE A 79 -7.92 0.45 0.66
CA ILE A 79 -7.07 -0.21 1.63
C ILE A 79 -7.97 -0.75 2.73
N SER A 80 -7.72 -1.98 3.15
CA SER A 80 -8.39 -2.62 4.26
C SER A 80 -7.37 -3.22 5.22
N TYR A 81 -7.73 -3.22 6.50
CA TYR A 81 -6.89 -3.75 7.57
C TYR A 81 -7.75 -4.03 8.80
N ASP A 82 -7.24 -4.86 9.68
CA ASP A 82 -7.88 -5.13 10.96
C ASP A 82 -7.17 -4.38 12.08
N ARG A 83 -7.95 -3.63 12.87
CA ARG A 83 -7.46 -2.99 14.08
C ARG A 83 -7.90 -3.82 15.28
N ILE A 84 -6.95 -4.27 16.07
CA ILE A 84 -7.21 -4.90 17.37
C ILE A 84 -7.04 -3.83 18.45
N LYS A 85 -8.08 -3.58 19.24
CA LYS A 85 -8.03 -2.66 20.39
C LYS A 85 -8.80 -3.28 21.54
N ASN A 86 -8.17 -3.36 22.71
CA ASN A 86 -8.74 -3.99 23.91
C ASN A 86 -9.25 -5.43 23.68
N GLY A 87 -8.56 -6.20 22.84
CA GLY A 87 -8.96 -7.57 22.47
C GLY A 87 -10.06 -7.67 21.40
N PHE A 88 -10.67 -6.55 21.00
CA PHE A 88 -11.69 -6.53 19.95
C PHE A 88 -11.08 -6.20 18.59
N ARG A 89 -11.36 -7.04 17.60
CA ARG A 89 -10.99 -6.82 16.21
C ARG A 89 -12.08 -5.99 15.51
N THR A 90 -11.68 -4.91 14.86
CA THR A 90 -12.54 -4.11 13.99
C THR A 90 -11.90 -4.03 12.61
N SER A 91 -12.61 -4.50 11.60
CA SER A 91 -12.19 -4.33 10.21
C SER A 91 -12.37 -2.88 9.78
N LYS A 92 -11.39 -2.34 9.08
CA LYS A 92 -11.38 -0.98 8.54
C LYS A 92 -11.19 -1.04 7.04
N HIS A 93 -11.88 -0.15 6.36
CA HIS A 93 -11.78 0.08 4.93
C HIS A 93 -11.63 1.58 4.68
N ILE A 94 -10.73 1.94 3.77
CA ILE A 94 -10.37 3.31 3.42
C ILE A 94 -10.31 3.38 1.90
N ASP A 95 -11.12 4.25 1.32
CA ASP A 95 -11.03 4.58 -0.10
C ASP A 95 -9.79 5.41 -0.39
N ILE A 96 -9.15 5.14 -1.54
CA ILE A 96 -8.04 5.94 -2.06
C ILE A 96 -8.60 6.87 -3.12
N SER A 97 -8.48 8.18 -2.87
CA SER A 97 -8.83 9.18 -3.86
C SER A 97 -7.87 9.12 -5.06
N GLU A 98 -8.40 9.02 -6.27
CA GLU A 98 -7.62 9.20 -7.49
C GLU A 98 -7.04 10.63 -7.51
N ASN A 99 -5.73 10.75 -7.75
CA ASN A 99 -5.13 12.05 -8.02
C ASN A 99 -5.67 12.51 -9.38
N GLN A 100 -6.72 13.34 -9.39
CA GLN A 100 -7.16 14.04 -10.60
C GLN A 100 -5.96 14.84 -11.14
N GLN A 101 -5.40 14.43 -12.27
CA GLN A 101 -4.51 15.30 -13.02
C GLN A 101 -5.36 16.50 -13.50
N PRO A 102 -4.91 17.75 -13.28
CA PRO A 102 -5.64 18.90 -13.81
C PRO A 102 -5.73 18.77 -15.33
N ASN A 103 -6.94 18.87 -15.85
CA ASN A 103 -7.20 18.85 -17.28
C ASN A 103 -6.80 20.21 -17.86
N ILE A 104 -5.50 20.41 -18.10
CA ILE A 104 -4.98 21.64 -18.69
C ILE A 104 -5.29 21.60 -20.19
N ARG A 105 -6.44 22.18 -20.58
CA ARG A 105 -6.69 22.51 -21.99
C ARG A 105 -5.82 23.71 -22.35
N LEU A 106 -4.75 23.48 -23.11
CA LEU A 106 -4.05 24.53 -23.84
C LEU A 106 -4.99 25.05 -24.94
N VAL A 107 -5.51 26.26 -24.77
CA VAL A 107 -6.21 26.98 -25.84
C VAL A 107 -5.12 27.47 -26.81
N LYS A 108 -5.32 27.18 -28.11
CA LYS A 108 -4.47 27.67 -29.21
C LYS A 108 -4.61 29.17 -29.39
#